data_AF-A0A1T4V0Y8-F1
#
_entry.id   AF-A0A1T4V0Y8-F1
#
_cell.length_a   1.000
_cell.length_b   1.000
_cell.length_c   1.000
_cell.angle_alpha   90.00
_cell.angle_beta   90.00
_cell.angle_gamma   90.00
#
_symmetry.space_group_name_H-M   'P 1'
#
loop_
_entity.id
_entity.type
_entity.pdbx_description
1 polymer ?
#
loop_
_entity_poly.entity_id
_entity_poly.type
_entity_poly.pdbx_seq_one_letter_code
_entity_poly.pdbx_strand_id
1 'polypeptide(L)'
;MTKSNVFTPRGFRNNNPLNIDYHPANQWDGQTGLETSGNPPRFATFSSMEYGVRAGTKLVQTYMRRYGLKTVHGIINRWAPDSENNTYAYVEHVAHELGVSPYEPLREADIPTLLYHMIKHENGRYLDMAIVRQGAAMAGIAA
;
A
#
# COMPACT_ATOMS: atom_id res chain seq x y z
N MET A 1 21.49 -25.90 15.91
CA MET A 1 21.22 -24.62 15.24
C MET A 1 19.89 -24.75 14.51
N THR A 2 18.80 -24.29 15.12
CA THR A 2 17.47 -24.25 14.50
C THR A 2 17.47 -23.16 13.45
N LYS A 3 17.29 -23.52 12.17
CA LYS A 3 17.03 -22.55 11.10
C LYS A 3 15.68 -21.89 11.43
N SER A 4 15.70 -20.64 11.88
CA SER A 4 14.48 -19.85 11.99
C SER A 4 13.86 -19.74 10.59
N ASN A 5 12.70 -20.36 10.40
CA ASN A 5 11.96 -20.26 9.16
C ASN A 5 11.46 -18.81 9.05
N VAL A 6 12.16 -17.99 8.26
CA VAL A 6 11.83 -16.56 8.14
C VAL A 6 10.51 -16.46 7.39
N PHE A 7 9.42 -16.22 8.12
CA PHE A 7 8.12 -15.99 7.52
C PHE A 7 8.18 -14.74 6.64
N THR A 8 7.97 -14.89 5.34
CA THR A 8 7.81 -13.78 4.39
C THR A 8 6.32 -13.45 4.26
N PRO A 9 5.86 -12.23 4.60
CA PRO A 9 4.47 -11.82 4.47
C PRO A 9 3.92 -11.99 3.05
N ARG A 10 2.61 -12.17 2.92
CA ARG A 10 1.92 -12.42 1.63
C ARG A 10 2.21 -11.32 0.60
N GLY A 11 2.07 -10.05 0.98
CA GLY A 11 2.36 -8.92 0.11
C GLY A 11 3.79 -8.94 -0.42
N PHE A 12 4.76 -9.34 0.41
CA PHE A 12 6.15 -9.44 -0.01
C PHE A 12 6.41 -10.59 -0.98
N ARG A 13 5.76 -11.74 -0.80
CA ARG A 13 5.87 -12.86 -1.76
C ARG A 13 5.28 -12.50 -3.12
N ASN A 14 4.25 -11.67 -3.13
CA ASN A 14 3.53 -11.25 -4.33
C ASN A 14 4.13 -10.01 -5.02
N ASN A 15 5.20 -9.42 -4.47
CA ASN A 15 5.67 -8.07 -4.83
C ASN A 15 4.54 -7.02 -4.80
N ASN A 16 3.54 -7.23 -3.95
CA ASN A 16 2.36 -6.39 -3.77
C ASN A 16 2.30 -5.96 -2.30
N PRO A 17 3.16 -5.04 -1.86
CA PRO A 17 3.34 -4.73 -0.44
C PRO A 17 2.12 -4.03 0.18
N LEU A 18 1.14 -3.60 -0.62
CA LEU A 18 -0.10 -2.96 -0.17
C LEU A 18 -1.34 -3.86 -0.36
N ASN A 19 -1.15 -5.15 -0.68
CA ASN A 19 -2.23 -6.13 -0.87
C ASN A 19 -3.33 -5.63 -1.83
N ILE A 20 -2.94 -5.03 -2.97
CA ILE A 20 -3.88 -4.56 -3.99
C ILE A 20 -4.64 -5.75 -4.60
N ASP A 21 -5.96 -5.67 -4.60
CA ASP A 21 -6.84 -6.68 -5.21
C ASP A 21 -6.58 -6.82 -6.72
N TYR A 22 -6.56 -8.06 -7.18
CA TYR A 22 -6.54 -8.33 -8.62
C TYR A 22 -7.90 -8.04 -9.22
N HIS A 23 -7.91 -7.34 -10.35
CA HIS A 23 -9.11 -7.16 -11.16
C HIS A 23 -8.73 -7.25 -12.64
N PRO A 24 -9.44 -8.03 -13.47
CA PRO A 24 -9.05 -8.26 -14.87
C PRO A 24 -9.06 -6.99 -15.73
N ALA A 25 -9.86 -5.99 -15.35
CA ALA A 25 -9.88 -4.69 -16.03
C ALA A 25 -8.72 -3.75 -15.62
N ASN A 26 -8.00 -4.06 -14.53
CA ASN A 26 -6.86 -3.27 -14.07
C ASN A 26 -5.57 -3.87 -14.64
N GLN A 27 -4.93 -3.13 -15.55
CA GLN A 27 -3.68 -3.52 -16.19
C GLN A 27 -2.54 -2.64 -15.69
N TRP A 28 -2.16 -2.80 -14.42
CA TRP A 28 -1.02 -2.07 -13.86
C TRP A 28 0.27 -2.49 -14.57
N ASP A 29 1.13 -1.53 -14.90
CA ASP A 29 2.49 -1.84 -15.37
C ASP A 29 3.19 -2.76 -14.36
N GLY A 30 3.81 -3.82 -14.86
CA GLY A 30 4.49 -4.83 -14.04
C GLY A 30 3.57 -5.82 -13.34
N GLN A 31 2.23 -5.75 -13.48
CA GLN A 31 1.34 -6.80 -12.96
C GLN A 31 1.56 -8.12 -13.71
N THR A 32 1.74 -9.21 -12.96
CA THR A 32 1.99 -10.55 -13.50
C THR A 32 0.77 -11.48 -13.44
N GLY A 33 -0.29 -11.06 -12.74
CA GLY A 33 -1.57 -11.79 -12.68
C GLY A 33 -2.16 -11.86 -11.28
N LEU A 34 -3.16 -12.71 -11.10
CA LEU A 34 -3.71 -13.10 -9.80
C LEU A 34 -2.71 -14.01 -9.08
N GLU A 35 -2.53 -13.83 -7.77
CA GLU A 35 -1.72 -14.74 -6.98
C GLU A 35 -2.20 -16.20 -7.08
N THR A 36 -1.27 -17.15 -6.96
CA THR A 36 -1.59 -18.59 -7.01
C THR A 36 -1.70 -19.22 -5.62
N SER A 37 -1.40 -18.45 -4.57
CA SER A 37 -1.41 -18.88 -3.18
C SER A 37 -2.38 -18.04 -2.36
N GLY A 38 -3.06 -18.65 -1.39
CA GLY A 38 -4.14 -18.01 -0.63
C GLY A 38 -5.47 -18.71 -0.87
N ASN A 39 -6.36 -18.70 0.11
CA ASN A 39 -7.65 -19.37 0.04
C ASN A 39 -8.77 -18.43 0.51
N PRO A 40 -9.50 -17.76 -0.41
CA PRO A 40 -9.29 -17.74 -1.87
C PRO A 40 -8.09 -16.85 -2.30
N PRO A 41 -7.54 -17.06 -3.51
CA PRO A 41 -6.68 -16.08 -4.16
C PRO A 41 -7.45 -14.78 -4.42
N ARG A 42 -6.81 -13.64 -4.16
CA ARG A 42 -7.46 -12.32 -4.20
C ARG A 42 -6.58 -11.23 -4.79
N PHE A 43 -5.29 -11.22 -4.45
CA PHE A 43 -4.41 -10.09 -4.71
C PHE A 43 -3.68 -10.21 -6.05
N ALA A 44 -3.38 -9.05 -6.63
CA ALA A 44 -2.47 -8.94 -7.77
C ALA A 44 -1.05 -9.35 -7.37
N THR A 45 -0.29 -9.85 -8.34
CA THR A 45 1.16 -10.07 -8.25
C THR A 45 1.88 -9.12 -9.19
N PHE A 46 3.10 -8.75 -8.84
CA PHE A 46 3.93 -7.86 -9.65
C PHE A 46 5.31 -8.46 -9.93
N SER A 47 5.95 -8.00 -10.99
CA SER A 47 7.31 -8.40 -11.37
C SER A 47 8.38 -7.91 -10.39
N SER A 48 8.14 -6.80 -9.67
CA SER A 48 9.00 -6.28 -8.62
C SER A 48 8.22 -5.45 -7.60
N MET A 49 8.82 -5.21 -6.42
CA MET A 49 8.20 -4.43 -5.33
C MET A 49 7.90 -3.00 -5.76
N GLU A 50 8.78 -2.39 -6.56
CA GLU A 50 8.62 -1.04 -7.09
C GLU A 50 7.35 -0.91 -7.92
N TYR A 51 7.00 -1.94 -8.71
CA TYR A 51 5.75 -1.95 -9.47
C TYR A 51 4.51 -2.09 -8.57
N GLY A 52 4.58 -2.88 -7.51
CA GLY A 52 3.51 -2.93 -6.50
C GLY A 52 3.32 -1.60 -5.78
N VAL A 53 4.42 -0.93 -5.39
CA VAL A 53 4.37 0.42 -4.81
C VAL A 53 3.85 1.45 -5.80
N ARG A 54 4.27 1.38 -7.07
CA ARG A 54 3.78 2.27 -8.14
C ARG A 54 2.27 2.16 -8.29
N ALA A 55 1.74 0.93 -8.33
CA ALA A 55 0.29 0.70 -8.40
C ALA A 55 -0.43 1.33 -7.19
N GLY A 56 0.12 1.16 -5.98
CA GLY A 56 -0.42 1.80 -4.78
C GLY A 56 -0.39 3.32 -4.82
N THR A 57 0.70 3.89 -5.33
CA THR A 57 0.85 5.34 -5.53
C THR A 57 -0.21 5.87 -6.50
N LYS A 58 -0.45 5.18 -7.62
CA LYS A 58 -1.49 5.56 -8.59
C LYS A 58 -2.90 5.48 -8.01
N LEU A 59 -3.17 4.48 -7.16
CA LEU A 59 -4.44 4.37 -6.45
C LEU A 59 -4.65 5.56 -5.50
N VAL A 60 -3.67 5.87 -4.65
CA VAL A 60 -3.76 7.03 -3.74
C VAL A 60 -3.88 8.35 -4.51
N GLN A 61 -3.11 8.56 -5.57
CA GLN A 61 -3.27 9.74 -6.45
C GLN A 61 -4.69 9.83 -7.02
N THR A 62 -5.27 8.70 -7.41
CA THR A 62 -6.65 8.66 -7.89
C THR A 62 -7.64 9.06 -6.79
N TYR A 63 -7.43 8.59 -5.55
CA TYR A 63 -8.23 8.97 -4.38
C TYR A 63 -8.17 10.48 -4.12
N MET A 64 -6.97 11.05 -4.12
CA MET A 64 -6.75 12.47 -3.87
C MET A 64 -7.31 13.35 -5.00
N ARG A 65 -7.06 12.99 -6.27
CA ARG A 65 -7.40 13.84 -7.43
C ARG A 65 -8.85 13.71 -7.85
N ARG A 66 -9.40 12.50 -7.90
CA ARG A 66 -10.76 12.26 -8.42
C ARG A 66 -11.84 12.35 -7.35
N TYR A 67 -11.51 11.95 -6.12
CA TYR A 67 -12.49 11.84 -5.05
C TYR A 67 -12.27 12.87 -3.93
N GLY A 68 -11.22 13.70 -4.02
CA GLY A 68 -10.91 14.72 -3.01
C GLY A 68 -10.46 14.16 -1.66
N LEU A 69 -10.14 12.86 -1.59
CA LEU A 69 -9.75 12.19 -0.36
C LEU A 69 -8.28 12.47 -0.07
N LYS A 70 -8.03 13.46 0.78
CA LYS A 70 -6.68 13.98 1.06
C LYS A 70 -6.25 13.81 2.51
N THR A 71 -6.99 13.07 3.32
CA THR A 71 -6.64 12.83 4.74
C THR A 71 -6.29 11.36 4.94
N VAL A 72 -5.53 11.04 5.98
CA VAL A 72 -5.24 9.64 6.35
C VAL A 72 -6.55 8.86 6.52
N HIS A 73 -7.50 9.46 7.25
CA HIS A 73 -8.84 8.91 7.42
C HIS A 73 -9.54 8.63 6.08
N GLY A 74 -9.60 9.61 5.17
CA GLY A 74 -10.30 9.47 3.90
C GLY A 74 -9.65 8.44 2.96
N ILE A 75 -8.32 8.39 2.93
CA ILE A 75 -7.57 7.46 2.08
C ILE A 75 -7.73 6.03 2.60
N ILE A 76 -7.50 5.79 3.89
CA ILE A 76 -7.55 4.43 4.48
C ILE A 76 -8.98 3.90 4.51
N ASN A 77 -10.00 4.70 4.84
CA ASN A 77 -11.39 4.22 4.79
C ASN A 77 -11.82 3.79 3.38
N ARG A 78 -11.25 4.41 2.33
CA ARG A 78 -11.48 3.95 0.95
C ARG A 78 -10.65 2.72 0.61
N TRP A 79 -9.43 2.63 1.14
CA TRP A 79 -8.51 1.51 0.91
C TRP A 79 -8.98 0.21 1.55
N ALA A 80 -9.45 0.30 2.80
CA ALA A 80 -9.91 -0.80 3.63
C ALA A 80 -11.24 -0.39 4.32
N PRO A 81 -12.37 -0.44 3.59
CA PRO A 81 -13.68 -0.05 4.11
C PRO A 81 -14.11 -0.94 5.29
N ASP A 82 -14.95 -0.38 6.16
CA ASP A 82 -15.12 -0.77 7.55
C ASP A 82 -15.27 -2.27 7.85
N SER A 83 -14.39 -2.71 8.74
CA SER A 83 -14.78 -3.51 9.90
C SER A 83 -14.48 -2.63 11.13
N GLU A 84 -15.51 -2.18 11.86
CA GLU A 84 -15.48 -1.03 12.81
C GLU A 84 -14.16 -0.85 13.59
N ASN A 85 -13.56 -1.92 14.11
CA ASN A 85 -12.35 -1.83 14.93
C ASN A 85 -11.04 -1.78 14.15
N ASN A 86 -10.94 -2.45 12.99
CA ASN A 86 -9.65 -2.57 12.28
C ASN A 86 -9.33 -1.31 11.49
N THR A 87 -10.34 -0.67 10.88
CA THR A 87 -10.13 0.52 10.06
C THR A 87 -9.75 1.73 10.93
N TYR A 88 -10.38 1.88 12.10
CA TYR A 88 -9.98 2.91 13.07
C TYR A 88 -8.53 2.73 13.54
N ALA A 89 -8.14 1.52 13.95
CA ALA A 89 -6.77 1.23 14.36
C ALA A 89 -5.74 1.45 13.24
N TYR A 90 -6.13 1.19 11.98
CA TYR A 90 -5.30 1.49 10.81
C TYR A 90 -5.09 3.00 10.65
N VAL A 91 -6.17 3.78 10.69
CA VAL A 91 -6.11 5.25 10.60
C VAL A 91 -5.22 5.84 11.69
N GLU A 92 -5.44 5.45 12.95
CA GLU A 92 -4.68 5.97 14.10
C GLU A 92 -3.19 5.61 14.00
N HIS A 93 -2.86 4.34 13.67
CA HIS A 93 -1.47 3.92 13.48
C HIS A 93 -0.78 4.79 12.43
N VAL A 94 -1.35 4.90 11.23
CA VAL A 94 -0.69 5.60 10.13
C VAL A 94 -0.60 7.11 10.38
N ALA A 95 -1.64 7.72 10.97
CA ALA A 95 -1.61 9.13 11.33
C ALA A 95 -0.54 9.42 12.39
N HIS A 96 -0.44 8.57 13.42
CA HIS A 96 0.59 8.68 14.47
C HIS A 96 2.01 8.61 13.87
N GLU A 97 2.27 7.62 13.03
CA GLU A 97 3.60 7.44 12.42
C GLU A 97 3.96 8.59 11.45
N LEU A 98 2.97 9.18 10.77
CA LEU A 98 3.16 10.37 9.93
C LEU A 98 3.31 11.67 10.74
N GLY A 99 2.94 11.68 12.01
CA GLY A 99 2.96 12.88 12.86
C GLY A 99 1.91 13.93 12.47
N VAL A 100 0.77 13.49 11.92
CA VAL A 100 -0.32 14.36 11.45
C VAL A 100 -1.64 14.00 12.13
N SER A 101 -2.60 14.92 12.16
CA SER A 101 -3.97 14.56 12.53
C SER A 101 -4.60 13.63 11.48
N PRO A 102 -5.43 12.63 11.84
CA PRO A 102 -6.15 11.78 10.88
C PRO A 102 -6.96 12.54 9.82
N TYR A 103 -7.36 13.77 10.15
CA TYR A 103 -8.16 14.66 9.30
C TYR A 103 -7.35 15.80 8.67
N GLU A 104 -6.03 15.82 8.87
CA GLU A 104 -5.14 16.80 8.26
C GLU A 104 -4.97 16.52 6.76
N PRO A 105 -5.03 17.55 5.89
CA PRO A 105 -4.78 17.38 4.47
C PRO A 105 -3.32 17.04 4.16
N LEU A 106 -3.11 15.89 3.54
CA LEU A 106 -1.86 15.46 2.91
C LEU A 106 -1.71 16.05 1.49
N ARG A 107 -0.46 16.19 1.08
CA ARG A 107 -0.04 16.53 -0.29
C ARG A 107 0.40 15.26 -1.01
N GLU A 108 0.45 15.30 -2.34
CA GLU A 108 0.94 14.16 -3.11
C GLU A 108 2.40 13.78 -2.80
N ALA A 109 3.21 14.77 -2.39
CA ALA A 109 4.58 14.54 -1.94
C ALA A 109 4.67 13.68 -0.67
N ASP A 110 3.58 13.56 0.09
CA ASP A 110 3.54 12.78 1.33
C ASP A 110 3.17 11.30 1.06
N ILE A 111 2.76 10.95 -0.17
CA ILE A 111 2.36 9.58 -0.56
C ILE A 111 3.45 8.54 -0.27
N PRO A 112 4.74 8.74 -0.57
CA PRO A 112 5.76 7.73 -0.28
C PRO A 112 5.80 7.36 1.21
N THR A 113 5.76 8.34 2.11
CA THR A 113 5.78 8.10 3.57
C THR A 113 4.47 7.47 4.03
N LEU A 114 3.32 7.91 3.49
CA LEU A 114 2.03 7.28 3.74
C LEU A 114 2.04 5.79 3.39
N LEU A 115 2.50 5.45 2.17
CA LEU A 115 2.58 4.05 1.73
C LEU A 115 3.56 3.25 2.58
N TYR A 116 4.69 3.84 3.00
CA TYR A 116 5.66 3.17 3.86
C TYR A 116 5.04 2.68 5.18
N HIS A 117 4.21 3.50 5.84
CA HIS A 117 3.50 3.10 7.06
C HIS A 117 2.32 2.17 6.80
N MET A 118 1.61 2.34 5.68
CA MET A 118 0.59 1.37 5.25
C MET A 118 1.21 -0.03 5.04
N ILE A 119 2.34 -0.12 4.35
CA ILE A 119 3.06 -1.39 4.12
C ILE A 119 3.42 -2.07 5.46
N LYS A 120 3.87 -1.29 6.44
CA LYS A 120 4.15 -1.79 7.80
C LYS A 120 2.91 -2.35 8.48
N HIS A 121 1.78 -1.66 8.36
CA HIS A 121 0.50 -2.11 8.89
C HIS A 121 0.07 -3.43 8.21
N GLU A 122 0.09 -3.48 6.88
CA GLU A 122 -0.34 -4.62 6.06
C GLU A 122 0.51 -5.90 6.26
N ASN A 123 1.82 -5.75 6.51
CA ASN A 123 2.76 -6.87 6.48
C ASN A 123 3.47 -7.12 7.81
N GLY A 124 3.26 -6.27 8.81
CA GLY A 124 3.99 -6.29 10.07
C GLY A 124 5.48 -5.92 9.94
N ARG A 125 5.97 -5.54 8.74
CA ARG A 125 7.36 -5.10 8.50
C ARG A 125 7.44 -4.00 7.46
N TYR A 126 8.48 -3.19 7.57
CA TYR A 126 8.80 -2.17 6.58
C TYR A 126 9.39 -2.79 5.31
N LEU A 127 9.07 -2.16 4.18
CA LEU A 127 9.84 -2.28 2.94
C LEU A 127 10.92 -1.20 2.96
N ASP A 128 12.06 -1.42 2.30
CA ASP A 128 13.09 -0.38 2.17
C ASP A 128 12.48 0.90 1.60
N MET A 129 12.68 2.04 2.30
CA MET A 129 12.16 3.33 1.88
C MET A 129 12.70 3.75 0.50
N ALA A 130 13.88 3.28 0.09
CA ALA A 130 14.41 3.51 -1.25
C ALA A 130 13.51 2.87 -2.33
N ILE A 131 13.04 1.63 -2.11
CA ILE A 131 12.10 0.94 -3.01
C ILE A 131 10.76 1.67 -3.03
N VAL A 132 10.30 2.14 -1.87
CA VAL A 132 9.04 2.90 -1.79
C VAL A 132 9.13 4.20 -2.60
N ARG A 133 10.23 4.95 -2.43
CA ARG A 133 10.48 6.18 -3.21
C ARG A 133 10.61 5.90 -4.70
N GLN A 134 11.31 4.84 -5.09
CA GLN A 134 11.46 4.47 -6.50
C GLN A 134 10.12 4.12 -7.14
N GLY A 135 9.28 3.31 -6.49
CA GLY A 135 7.95 2.99 -6.98
C GLY A 135 7.05 4.23 -7.09
N ALA A 136 7.12 5.13 -6.12
CA ALA A 136 6.39 6.40 -6.18
C ALA A 136 6.88 7.32 -7.31
N ALA A 137 8.20 7.37 -7.55
CA ALA A 137 8.79 8.11 -8.66
C ALA A 137 8.35 7.57 -10.02
N MET A 138 8.24 6.24 -10.17
CA MET A 138 7.68 5.62 -11.37
C MET A 138 6.20 5.99 -11.61
N ALA A 139 5.50 6.47 -10.58
CA ALA A 139 4.15 7.02 -10.69
C ALA A 139 4.11 8.54 -10.91
N GLY A 140 5.26 9.21 -10.95
CA GLY A 140 5.39 10.66 -11.19
C GLY A 140 5.35 11.52 -9.93
N ILE A 141 5.57 10.94 -8.75
CA ILE A 141 5.85 11.71 -7.53
C ILE A 141 7.32 12.13 -7.57
N ALA A 142 7.60 13.43 -7.52
CA ALA A 142 8.97 13.92 -7.44
C ALA A 142 9.61 13.47 -6.12
N ALA A 143 10.83 12.93 -6.21
CA ALA A 143 11.64 12.51 -5.07
C ALA A 143 12.26 13.71 -4.33
#